data_AF-A0A550GPT9-F1
#
_entry.id   AF-A0A550GPT9-F1
#
_cell.length_a   1.000
_cell.length_b   1.000
_cell.length_c   1.000
_cell.angle_alpha   90.00
_cell.angle_beta   90.00
_cell.angle_gamma   90.00
#
_symmetry.space_group_name_H-M   'P 1'
#
loop_
_entity.id
_entity.type
_entity.pdbx_description
1 polymer ?
#
loop_
_entity_poly.entity_id
_entity_poly.type
_entity_poly.pdbx_seq_one_letter_code
_entity_poly.pdbx_strand_id
1 'polypeptide(L)'
;MAQKSLFDFTKKPKEKIKKESKTNTSLDIVSDAVQKTEKYKREKDQIIFPPIAPSVLSPSYFVSAGYSGPEKKAIIKLYEPESETIYFWLDNTNHKPYCLTNLSTKELEKIPRLINHQGLDHFEIIQKFDPLSDKNINVTKIVTNDPLAIGGRTTGSIRDIIPEDFPKYANQPIKPEDIKVWEAKIRYYQSYIYDRNLFPGMIYKIKDNNLIPVNLEDSEKAIDHIKEKFKDATPQEVEYIEKWARLLEYPAPKFKRAAIDIEVLSPISTRIPDPRKAANPVICVSVYSSDKQKKVLILKRQGVRFGNEKLPANTEIEYFQEEKNLLVAVFKFLWEYPFIITYNGDDFDLRYLANRANNLGISREEIPIVVRQRVCLLKYGVHIDLYRFFFNRSIKIYAFKNRYKNVSLDDVGKAIIGIEKIPLEKKFSDLTYSELANYCIRDS
;
A
#
# COMPACT_ATOMS: atom_id res chain seq x y z
N MET A 1 17.79 40.48 -7.81
CA MET A 1 18.16 39.49 -8.83
C MET A 1 17.44 38.20 -8.50
N ALA A 2 16.48 37.79 -9.32
CA ALA A 2 15.64 36.62 -9.06
C ALA A 2 16.40 35.33 -9.46
N GLN A 3 16.42 34.37 -8.54
CA GLN A 3 17.09 33.07 -8.68
C GLN A 3 16.24 32.19 -9.61
N LYS A 4 16.77 31.87 -10.80
CA LYS A 4 16.10 30.97 -11.76
C LYS A 4 16.22 29.52 -11.29
N SER A 5 15.16 28.75 -11.51
CA SER A 5 15.05 27.34 -11.15
C SER A 5 15.57 26.46 -12.30
N LEU A 6 16.12 25.29 -11.96
CA LEU A 6 16.70 24.30 -12.89
C LEU A 6 15.71 23.81 -13.98
N PHE A 7 14.41 24.07 -13.83
CA PHE A 7 13.36 23.76 -14.81
C PHE A 7 13.35 24.68 -16.05
N ASP A 8 14.11 25.77 -16.06
CA ASP A 8 14.18 26.71 -17.19
C ASP A 8 15.00 26.20 -18.41
N PHE A 9 15.63 25.01 -18.31
CA PHE A 9 16.53 24.47 -19.33
C PHE A 9 15.98 23.30 -20.16
N THR A 10 14.68 22.96 -20.07
CA THR A 10 14.11 21.89 -20.91
C THR A 10 13.41 22.47 -22.16
N LYS A 11 13.92 22.09 -23.34
CA LYS A 11 13.41 22.50 -24.66
C LYS A 11 11.95 22.06 -24.84
N LYS A 12 11.04 23.02 -25.03
CA LYS A 12 9.63 22.79 -25.41
C LYS A 12 9.53 22.14 -26.81
N PRO A 13 8.73 21.07 -27.00
CA PRO A 13 8.35 20.61 -28.33
C PRO A 13 7.31 21.57 -28.96
N LYS A 14 7.44 21.81 -30.26
CA LYS A 14 6.59 22.68 -31.08
C LYS A 14 5.14 22.16 -31.16
N GLU A 15 4.18 23.03 -30.85
CA GLU A 15 2.76 22.82 -31.14
C GLU A 15 2.52 22.73 -32.66
N LYS A 16 1.86 21.65 -33.11
CA LYS A 16 1.27 21.57 -34.45
C LYS A 16 -0.21 21.90 -34.35
N ILE A 17 -0.57 23.03 -34.93
CA ILE A 17 -1.94 23.48 -35.18
C ILE A 17 -2.61 22.49 -36.14
N LYS A 18 -3.74 21.90 -35.74
CA LYS A 18 -4.67 21.21 -36.65
C LYS A 18 -6.00 21.98 -36.69
N LYS A 19 -6.37 22.38 -37.91
CA LYS A 19 -7.59 23.11 -38.26
C LYS A 19 -8.83 22.26 -37.96
N GLU A 20 -9.87 22.94 -37.48
CA GLU A 20 -11.24 22.44 -37.38
C GLU A 20 -11.83 22.17 -38.78
N SER A 21 -12.54 21.05 -38.92
CA SER A 21 -13.58 20.88 -39.94
C SER A 21 -14.78 20.17 -39.31
N LYS A 22 -15.96 20.74 -39.56
CA LYS A 22 -17.27 20.38 -38.98
C LYS A 22 -17.85 19.08 -39.57
N THR A 23 -18.88 18.63 -38.85
CA THR A 23 -20.01 17.73 -39.19
C THR A 23 -19.71 16.25 -39.38
N ASN A 24 -20.00 15.45 -38.34
CA ASN A 24 -20.28 14.01 -38.49
C ASN A 24 -21.63 13.64 -37.86
N THR A 25 -22.43 13.01 -38.70
CA THR A 25 -23.77 12.46 -38.52
C THR A 25 -23.76 11.20 -37.63
N SER A 26 -24.93 10.87 -37.09
CA SER A 26 -25.24 9.82 -36.11
C SER A 26 -24.83 8.37 -36.45
N LEU A 27 -24.23 8.11 -37.60
CA LEU A 27 -23.76 6.79 -38.04
C LEU A 27 -22.31 6.50 -37.62
N ASP A 28 -21.45 7.51 -37.44
CA ASP A 28 -20.03 7.31 -37.08
C ASP A 28 -19.82 6.97 -35.59
N ILE A 29 -20.77 7.39 -34.72
CA ILE A 29 -20.71 7.14 -33.28
C ILE A 29 -20.92 5.64 -32.96
N VAL A 30 -21.70 4.95 -33.80
CA VAL A 30 -21.98 3.52 -33.64
C VAL A 30 -20.78 2.69 -34.11
N SER A 31 -20.10 3.10 -35.19
CA SER A 31 -18.89 2.41 -35.64
C SER A 31 -17.71 2.59 -34.70
N ASP A 32 -17.54 3.78 -34.10
CA ASP A 32 -16.48 4.02 -33.10
C ASP A 32 -16.71 3.24 -31.80
N ALA A 33 -17.96 3.07 -31.37
CA ALA A 33 -18.30 2.27 -30.19
C ALA A 33 -18.07 0.77 -30.43
N VAL A 34 -18.39 0.27 -31.63
CA VAL A 34 -18.17 -1.12 -32.04
C VAL A 34 -16.68 -1.42 -32.27
N GLN A 35 -15.93 -0.51 -32.91
CA GLN A 35 -14.48 -0.65 -33.08
C GLN A 35 -13.73 -0.56 -31.75
N LYS A 36 -14.16 0.30 -30.81
CA LYS A 36 -13.62 0.29 -29.45
C LYS A 36 -13.90 -1.05 -28.77
N THR A 37 -15.12 -1.59 -28.83
CA THR A 37 -15.45 -2.90 -28.23
C THR A 37 -14.73 -4.08 -28.87
N GLU A 38 -14.41 -4.04 -30.16
CA GLU A 38 -13.57 -5.06 -30.83
C GLU A 38 -12.08 -4.91 -30.51
N LYS A 39 -11.56 -3.68 -30.38
CA LYS A 39 -10.20 -3.43 -29.89
C LYS A 39 -10.04 -3.89 -28.42
N TYR A 40 -11.08 -3.72 -27.60
CA TYR A 40 -11.15 -4.23 -26.21
C TYR A 40 -11.14 -5.76 -26.10
N LYS A 41 -11.41 -6.50 -27.18
CA LYS A 41 -11.31 -7.98 -27.20
C LYS A 41 -9.89 -8.48 -27.55
N ARG A 42 -9.00 -7.63 -28.07
CA ARG A 42 -7.73 -8.08 -28.69
C ARG A 42 -6.44 -7.85 -27.90
N GLU A 43 -6.47 -7.22 -26.74
CA GLU A 43 -5.32 -7.20 -25.81
C GLU A 43 -5.69 -7.90 -24.51
N LYS A 44 -5.87 -9.21 -24.60
CA LYS A 44 -5.69 -10.11 -23.44
C LYS A 44 -4.21 -10.47 -23.37
N ASP A 45 -3.35 -9.49 -23.18
CA ASP A 45 -2.08 -9.82 -22.53
C ASP A 45 -2.48 -10.35 -21.16
N GLN A 46 -2.13 -11.61 -20.88
CA GLN A 46 -2.37 -12.20 -19.57
C GLN A 46 -1.61 -11.36 -18.55
N ILE A 47 -2.31 -10.50 -17.82
CA ILE A 47 -1.68 -9.64 -16.84
C ILE A 47 -1.21 -10.54 -15.69
N ILE A 48 0.10 -10.77 -15.61
CA ILE A 48 0.73 -11.60 -14.59
C ILE A 48 0.88 -10.75 -13.33
N PHE A 49 0.20 -11.15 -12.25
CA PHE A 49 0.28 -10.49 -10.96
C PHE A 49 0.86 -11.40 -9.87
N PRO A 50 1.70 -10.87 -8.96
CA PRO A 50 2.29 -9.51 -8.98
C PRO A 50 3.36 -9.36 -10.08
N PRO A 51 3.67 -8.12 -10.53
CA PRO A 51 4.79 -7.86 -11.44
C PRO A 51 6.12 -8.16 -10.74
N ILE A 52 6.63 -9.38 -10.91
CA ILE A 52 7.91 -9.80 -10.34
C ILE A 52 9.04 -8.97 -10.95
N ALA A 53 9.98 -8.55 -10.09
CA ALA A 53 11.11 -7.76 -10.54
C ALA A 53 12.02 -8.58 -11.49
N PRO A 54 12.51 -7.99 -12.59
CA PRO A 54 13.48 -8.63 -13.46
C PRO A 54 14.83 -8.82 -12.76
N SER A 55 15.71 -9.62 -13.36
CA SER A 55 17.07 -9.87 -12.83
C SER A 55 17.97 -8.63 -12.84
N VAL A 56 17.61 -7.62 -13.63
CA VAL A 56 18.22 -6.29 -13.65
C VAL A 56 17.10 -5.26 -13.66
N LEU A 57 17.08 -4.39 -12.66
CA LEU A 57 16.10 -3.30 -12.52
C LEU A 57 16.84 -2.00 -12.19
N SER A 58 16.48 -0.93 -12.90
CA SER A 58 16.98 0.43 -12.66
C SER A 58 16.73 0.92 -11.23
N PRO A 59 17.44 1.97 -10.77
CA PRO A 59 17.23 2.56 -9.45
C PRO A 59 15.74 2.82 -9.16
N SER A 60 15.25 2.19 -8.11
CA SER A 60 13.84 2.12 -7.73
C SER A 60 13.69 2.35 -6.24
N TYR A 61 12.57 2.94 -5.83
CA TYR A 61 12.31 3.32 -4.45
C TYR A 61 11.68 2.16 -3.68
N PHE A 62 12.25 1.83 -2.52
CA PHE A 62 11.67 0.83 -1.63
C PHE A 62 10.42 1.40 -0.94
N VAL A 63 9.23 1.04 -1.43
CA VAL A 63 7.95 1.66 -1.01
C VAL A 63 7.13 0.82 -0.04
N SER A 64 7.33 -0.51 -0.01
CA SER A 64 6.60 -1.40 0.91
C SER A 64 7.28 -2.77 0.98
N ALA A 65 7.10 -3.49 2.09
CA ALA A 65 7.55 -4.88 2.22
C ALA A 65 6.39 -5.80 2.64
N GLY A 66 6.60 -7.10 2.47
CA GLY A 66 5.63 -8.12 2.86
C GLY A 66 6.25 -9.51 2.92
N TYR A 67 5.39 -10.53 2.95
CA TYR A 67 5.77 -11.94 2.95
C TYR A 67 4.95 -12.69 1.91
N SER A 68 5.62 -13.48 1.08
CA SER A 68 5.01 -14.45 0.18
C SER A 68 4.84 -15.76 0.91
N GLY A 69 3.60 -16.14 1.23
CA GLY A 69 3.31 -17.47 1.78
C GLY A 69 3.67 -18.61 0.80
N PRO A 70 3.30 -18.53 -0.49
CA PRO A 70 3.65 -19.56 -1.47
C PRO A 70 5.17 -19.75 -1.63
N GLU A 71 5.92 -18.65 -1.76
CA GLU A 71 7.39 -18.69 -1.95
C GLU A 71 8.17 -18.81 -0.65
N LYS A 72 7.48 -18.68 0.51
CA LYS A 72 8.06 -18.61 1.86
C LYS A 72 9.20 -17.60 2.01
N LYS A 73 9.07 -16.44 1.34
CA LYS A 73 10.13 -15.42 1.23
C LYS A 73 9.61 -14.03 1.58
N ALA A 74 10.51 -13.18 2.08
CA ALA A 74 10.23 -11.76 2.17
C ALA A 74 10.04 -11.17 0.76
N ILE A 75 9.15 -10.18 0.64
CA ILE A 75 8.91 -9.42 -0.59
C ILE A 75 9.28 -7.97 -0.32
N ILE A 76 10.04 -7.36 -1.22
CA ILE A 76 10.27 -5.92 -1.30
C ILE A 76 9.54 -5.37 -2.53
N LYS A 77 8.73 -4.34 -2.35
CA LYS A 77 8.06 -3.60 -3.42
C LYS A 77 8.90 -2.38 -3.78
N LEU A 78 9.29 -2.29 -5.04
CA LEU A 78 10.18 -1.28 -5.60
C LEU A 78 9.42 -0.45 -6.63
N TYR A 79 9.24 0.84 -6.40
CA TYR A 79 8.67 1.75 -7.38
C TYR A 79 9.77 2.24 -8.33
N GLU A 80 9.71 1.83 -9.59
CA GLU A 80 10.64 2.26 -10.62
C GLU A 80 10.07 3.52 -11.30
N PRO A 81 10.77 4.66 -11.24
CA PRO A 81 10.22 5.96 -11.61
C PRO A 81 10.07 6.18 -13.13
N GLU A 82 10.82 5.51 -14.00
CA GLU A 82 10.72 5.72 -15.46
C GLU A 82 9.50 5.01 -16.07
N SER A 83 9.27 3.76 -15.67
CA SER A 83 8.12 2.93 -16.04
C SER A 83 6.88 3.20 -15.19
N GLU A 84 7.03 4.00 -14.12
CA GLU A 84 6.00 4.30 -13.13
C GLU A 84 5.27 3.05 -12.60
N THR A 85 6.03 1.96 -12.40
CA THR A 85 5.50 0.64 -12.01
C THR A 85 6.12 0.18 -10.69
N ILE A 86 5.35 -0.56 -9.88
CA ILE A 86 5.88 -1.23 -8.70
C ILE A 86 6.26 -2.66 -9.07
N TYR A 87 7.52 -3.03 -8.86
CA TYR A 87 8.04 -4.37 -9.02
C TYR A 87 8.20 -5.09 -7.68
N PHE A 88 8.00 -6.41 -7.68
CA PHE A 88 8.08 -7.26 -6.49
C PHE A 88 9.36 -8.08 -6.54
N TRP A 89 10.33 -7.71 -5.71
CA TRP A 89 11.55 -8.48 -5.54
C TRP A 89 11.38 -9.50 -4.41
N LEU A 90 11.69 -10.76 -4.72
CA LEU A 90 11.65 -11.88 -3.77
C LEU A 90 13.03 -12.07 -3.15
N ASP A 91 13.08 -12.26 -1.84
CA ASP A 91 14.33 -12.53 -1.14
C ASP A 91 15.07 -13.75 -1.72
N ASN A 92 16.37 -13.59 -1.89
CA ASN A 92 17.29 -14.62 -2.35
C ASN A 92 18.39 -14.96 -1.32
N THR A 93 18.27 -14.48 -0.08
CA THR A 93 19.28 -14.70 0.97
C THR A 93 18.98 -15.84 1.93
N ASN A 94 17.86 -16.53 1.73
CA ASN A 94 17.37 -17.60 2.61
C ASN A 94 17.15 -17.12 4.05
N HIS A 95 16.83 -15.83 4.23
CA HIS A 95 16.42 -15.34 5.54
C HIS A 95 15.14 -16.08 5.95
N LYS A 96 15.08 -16.49 7.22
CA LYS A 96 13.95 -17.24 7.79
C LYS A 96 13.42 -16.53 9.02
N PRO A 97 12.11 -16.63 9.31
CA PRO A 97 11.56 -16.13 10.55
C PRO A 97 12.20 -16.79 11.77
N TYR A 98 12.37 -16.04 12.86
CA TYR A 98 12.89 -16.59 14.11
C TYR A 98 12.35 -15.86 15.35
N CYS A 99 12.52 -16.48 16.52
CA CYS A 99 12.48 -15.80 17.82
C CYS A 99 13.71 -16.19 18.65
N LEU A 100 13.94 -15.48 19.75
CA LEU A 100 15.08 -15.70 20.63
C LEU A 100 14.62 -16.16 22.02
N THR A 101 15.45 -16.92 22.73
CA THR A 101 15.19 -17.33 24.11
C THR A 101 16.48 -17.44 24.93
N ASN A 102 16.35 -17.30 26.25
CA ASN A 102 17.44 -17.51 27.21
C ASN A 102 17.70 -19.00 27.50
N LEU A 103 16.79 -19.89 27.10
CA LEU A 103 16.95 -21.33 27.28
C LEU A 103 17.99 -21.89 26.32
N SER A 104 18.79 -22.84 26.78
CA SER A 104 19.74 -23.56 25.95
C SER A 104 19.06 -24.54 24.99
N THR A 105 19.77 -24.95 23.93
CA THR A 105 19.26 -25.95 22.98
C THR A 105 18.85 -27.26 23.66
N LYS A 106 19.65 -27.74 24.62
CA LYS A 106 19.36 -28.96 25.40
C LYS A 106 18.10 -28.84 26.26
N GLU A 107 17.78 -27.63 26.73
CA GLU A 107 16.56 -27.36 27.49
C GLU A 107 15.33 -27.35 26.57
N LEU A 108 15.47 -26.74 25.39
CA LEU A 108 14.41 -26.71 24.37
C LEU A 108 14.10 -28.11 23.82
N GLU A 109 15.12 -28.95 23.63
CA GLU A 109 15.00 -30.35 23.19
C GLU A 109 14.15 -31.22 24.10
N LYS A 110 13.99 -30.84 25.37
CA LYS A 110 13.12 -31.56 26.32
C LYS A 110 11.64 -31.27 26.12
N ILE A 111 11.26 -30.24 25.36
CA ILE A 111 9.87 -29.80 25.18
C ILE A 111 9.26 -30.51 23.95
N PRO A 112 8.45 -31.58 24.10
CA PRO A 112 8.02 -32.39 22.96
C PRO A 112 7.11 -31.62 22.00
N ARG A 113 6.27 -30.71 22.52
CA ARG A 113 5.42 -29.83 21.70
C ARG A 113 6.24 -28.90 20.80
N LEU A 114 7.43 -28.47 21.25
CA LEU A 114 8.32 -27.61 20.47
C LEU A 114 9.03 -28.42 19.38
N ILE A 115 9.67 -29.53 19.75
CA ILE A 115 10.46 -30.34 18.82
C ILE A 115 9.61 -30.98 17.72
N ASN A 116 8.36 -31.34 18.04
CA ASN A 116 7.41 -31.86 17.05
C ASN A 116 6.59 -30.75 16.35
N HIS A 117 6.90 -29.47 16.59
CA HIS A 117 6.16 -28.38 15.97
C HIS A 117 6.50 -28.32 14.47
N GLN A 118 5.51 -28.49 13.60
CA GLN A 118 5.69 -28.54 12.14
C GLN A 118 6.42 -27.32 11.53
N GLY A 119 6.32 -26.17 12.20
CA GLY A 119 6.98 -24.95 11.77
C GLY A 119 8.41 -24.77 12.30
N LEU A 120 8.88 -25.61 13.23
CA LEU A 120 10.27 -25.56 13.71
C LEU A 120 11.21 -25.99 12.59
N ASP A 121 12.32 -25.27 12.43
CA ASP A 121 13.37 -25.61 11.48
C ASP A 121 14.61 -26.14 12.20
N HIS A 122 15.26 -25.29 13.00
CA HIS A 122 16.43 -25.66 13.80
C HIS A 122 16.70 -24.60 14.89
N PHE A 123 17.72 -24.86 15.70
CA PHE A 123 18.24 -23.92 16.71
C PHE A 123 19.64 -23.45 16.35
N GLU A 124 19.92 -22.16 16.59
CA GLU A 124 21.25 -21.57 16.47
C GLU A 124 21.61 -20.89 17.80
N ILE A 125 22.89 -20.94 18.19
CA ILE A 125 23.38 -20.09 19.29
C ILE A 125 23.95 -18.83 18.67
N ILE A 126 23.44 -17.67 19.09
CA ILE A 126 23.92 -16.37 18.62
C ILE A 126 24.30 -15.48 19.80
N GLN A 127 25.21 -14.54 19.56
CA GLN A 127 25.55 -13.51 20.53
C GLN A 127 24.66 -12.28 20.30
N LYS A 128 24.09 -11.75 21.38
CA LYS A 128 23.32 -10.50 21.39
C LYS A 128 23.81 -9.61 22.52
N PHE A 129 23.74 -8.30 22.33
CA PHE A 129 24.02 -7.34 23.39
C PHE A 129 22.79 -7.22 24.30
N ASP A 130 22.97 -7.41 25.60
CA ASP A 130 21.96 -7.15 26.63
C ASP A 130 22.15 -5.72 27.17
N PRO A 131 21.25 -4.78 26.85
CA PRO A 131 21.38 -3.39 27.28
C PRO A 131 21.20 -3.19 28.79
N LEU A 132 20.62 -4.14 29.52
CA LEU A 132 20.41 -4.01 30.97
C LEU A 132 21.66 -4.32 31.77
N SER A 133 22.43 -5.32 31.32
CA SER A 133 23.68 -5.72 31.98
C SER A 133 24.93 -5.16 31.32
N ASP A 134 24.77 -4.43 30.21
CA ASP A 134 25.84 -3.83 29.40
C ASP A 134 26.88 -4.86 28.92
N LYS A 135 26.39 -6.04 28.51
CA LYS A 135 27.24 -7.18 28.14
C LYS A 135 26.66 -7.96 26.98
N ASN A 136 27.54 -8.62 26.24
CA ASN A 136 27.13 -9.60 25.25
C ASN A 136 26.76 -10.92 25.93
N ILE A 137 25.58 -11.44 25.61
CA ILE A 137 25.06 -12.73 26.08
C ILE A 137 24.87 -13.69 24.91
N ASN A 138 25.01 -14.98 25.19
CA ASN A 138 24.59 -16.01 24.24
C ASN A 138 23.10 -16.29 24.43
N VAL A 139 22.36 -16.30 23.34
CA VAL A 139 20.93 -16.64 23.30
C VAL A 139 20.70 -17.73 22.26
N THR A 140 19.66 -18.53 22.45
CA THR A 140 19.24 -19.49 21.44
C THR A 140 18.23 -18.85 20.50
N LYS A 141 18.55 -18.84 19.21
CA LYS A 141 17.68 -18.45 18.12
C LYS A 141 16.93 -19.67 17.61
N ILE A 142 15.61 -19.58 17.63
CA ILE A 142 14.70 -20.61 17.15
C ILE A 142 14.24 -20.22 15.75
N VAL A 143 14.78 -20.89 14.74
CA VAL A 143 14.46 -20.63 13.34
C VAL A 143 13.21 -21.42 12.96
N THR A 144 12.30 -20.79 12.21
CA THR A 144 11.05 -21.41 11.77
C THR A 144 10.88 -21.34 10.26
N ASN A 145 10.05 -22.23 9.72
CA ASN A 145 9.74 -22.31 8.29
C ASN A 145 8.60 -21.39 7.85
N ASP A 146 7.88 -20.78 8.81
CA ASP A 146 6.80 -19.84 8.55
C ASP A 146 6.62 -18.87 9.73
N PRO A 147 6.28 -17.58 9.49
CA PRO A 147 6.06 -16.61 10.56
C PRO A 147 4.95 -17.01 11.55
N LEU A 148 3.89 -17.70 11.09
CA LEU A 148 2.77 -18.13 11.94
C LEU A 148 3.18 -19.20 12.95
N ALA A 149 4.32 -19.87 12.75
CA ALA A 149 4.89 -20.80 13.72
C ALA A 149 5.39 -20.09 14.98
N ILE A 150 5.92 -18.87 14.83
CA ILE A 150 6.41 -18.06 15.96
C ILE A 150 5.24 -17.45 16.71
N GLY A 151 4.29 -16.87 15.98
CA GLY A 151 3.12 -16.21 16.52
C GLY A 151 2.12 -15.81 15.44
N GLY A 152 0.85 -15.62 15.83
CA GLY A 152 -0.23 -15.23 14.92
C GLY A 152 -1.37 -16.23 14.82
N ARG A 153 -1.19 -17.42 15.39
CA ARG A 153 -2.29 -18.33 15.76
C ARG A 153 -2.85 -17.94 17.13
N THR A 154 -4.10 -18.32 17.39
CA THR A 154 -4.76 -18.06 18.68
C THR A 154 -4.05 -18.77 19.84
N THR A 155 -3.55 -19.99 19.59
CA THR A 155 -2.80 -20.82 20.54
C THR A 155 -1.80 -21.71 19.81
N GLY A 156 -0.87 -22.30 20.57
CA GLY A 156 0.03 -23.34 20.08
C GLY A 156 1.14 -22.84 19.16
N SER A 157 1.45 -21.54 19.20
CA SER A 157 2.64 -21.01 18.53
C SER A 157 3.86 -21.17 19.44
N ILE A 158 5.06 -21.20 18.85
CA ILE A 158 6.31 -21.47 19.58
C ILE A 158 6.52 -20.50 20.75
N ARG A 159 6.14 -19.23 20.59
CA ARG A 159 6.25 -18.23 21.67
C ARG A 159 5.33 -18.50 22.87
N ASP A 160 4.27 -19.28 22.67
CA ASP A 160 3.32 -19.66 23.73
C ASP A 160 3.77 -21.01 24.34
N ILE A 161 4.19 -21.96 23.50
CA ILE A 161 4.64 -23.31 23.92
C ILE A 161 5.79 -23.24 24.94
N ILE A 162 6.80 -22.42 24.67
CA ILE A 162 8.01 -22.36 25.51
C ILE A 162 7.68 -22.00 26.97
N PRO A 163 7.02 -20.87 27.28
CA PRO A 163 6.68 -20.52 28.66
C PRO A 163 5.63 -21.46 29.27
N GLU A 164 4.72 -22.05 28.48
CA GLU A 164 3.70 -22.98 28.98
C GLU A 164 4.28 -24.34 29.42
N ASP A 165 5.23 -24.88 28.66
CA ASP A 165 5.65 -26.27 28.81
C ASP A 165 7.02 -26.42 29.48
N PHE A 166 7.96 -25.49 29.27
CA PHE A 166 9.29 -25.61 29.83
C PHE A 166 9.33 -25.82 31.36
N PRO A 167 8.48 -25.18 32.19
CA PRO A 167 8.48 -25.42 33.64
C PRO A 167 8.33 -26.88 34.05
N LYS A 168 7.66 -27.70 33.22
CA LYS A 168 7.44 -29.15 33.47
C LYS A 168 8.70 -29.99 33.26
N TYR A 169 9.67 -29.47 32.51
CA TYR A 169 10.88 -30.17 32.08
C TYR A 169 12.17 -29.55 32.64
N ALA A 170 12.04 -28.47 33.40
CA ALA A 170 13.16 -27.82 34.07
C ALA A 170 13.74 -28.74 35.16
N ASN A 171 15.07 -28.81 35.24
CA ASN A 171 15.75 -29.62 36.26
C ASN A 171 15.55 -29.06 37.69
N GLN A 172 15.24 -27.77 37.79
CA GLN A 172 14.95 -27.06 39.02
C GLN A 172 13.68 -26.22 38.83
N PRO A 173 12.91 -25.95 39.89
CA PRO A 173 11.77 -25.04 39.81
C PRO A 173 12.22 -23.69 39.23
N ILE A 174 11.65 -23.33 38.08
CA ILE A 174 11.89 -22.04 37.42
C ILE A 174 10.63 -21.20 37.52
N LYS A 175 10.78 -19.90 37.79
CA LYS A 175 9.64 -19.00 37.80
C LYS A 175 9.25 -18.67 36.36
N PRO A 176 7.94 -18.58 36.03
CA PRO A 176 7.50 -18.25 34.67
C PRO A 176 8.12 -16.97 34.11
N GLU A 177 8.36 -15.97 34.97
CA GLU A 177 9.01 -14.72 34.59
C GLU A 177 10.46 -14.89 34.12
N ASP A 178 11.16 -15.97 34.48
CA ASP A 178 12.54 -16.21 34.09
C ASP A 178 12.65 -16.91 32.71
N ILE A 179 11.52 -17.33 32.14
CA ILE A 179 11.47 -17.93 30.80
C ILE A 179 11.17 -16.83 29.78
N LYS A 180 12.19 -16.43 29.04
CA LYS A 180 12.08 -15.33 28.08
C LYS A 180 11.98 -15.85 26.67
N VAL A 181 11.01 -15.30 25.93
CA VAL A 181 10.94 -15.39 24.48
C VAL A 181 10.96 -13.97 23.92
N TRP A 182 12.07 -13.58 23.33
CA TRP A 182 12.29 -12.26 22.76
C TRP A 182 12.05 -12.24 21.25
N GLU A 183 11.87 -11.04 20.68
CA GLU A 183 11.63 -10.77 19.26
C GLU A 183 10.39 -11.51 18.64
N ALA A 184 9.65 -12.32 19.39
CA ALA A 184 8.49 -13.12 18.92
C ALA A 184 7.18 -12.34 18.67
N LYS A 185 7.24 -11.00 18.69
CA LYS A 185 6.12 -10.10 18.37
C LYS A 185 6.44 -9.15 17.22
N ILE A 186 7.62 -9.27 16.62
CA ILE A 186 8.03 -8.51 15.44
C ILE A 186 7.43 -9.21 14.21
N ARG A 187 6.81 -8.44 13.30
CA ARG A 187 6.30 -9.04 12.05
C ARG A 187 7.50 -9.46 11.20
N TYR A 188 7.39 -10.60 10.53
CA TYR A 188 8.52 -11.17 9.79
C TYR A 188 9.20 -10.20 8.82
N TYR A 189 8.43 -9.49 7.98
CA TYR A 189 9.02 -8.52 7.05
C TYR A 189 9.77 -7.38 7.75
N GLN A 190 9.45 -7.06 9.01
CA GLN A 190 10.19 -6.06 9.80
C GLN A 190 11.51 -6.61 10.30
N SER A 191 11.51 -7.85 10.83
CA SER A 191 12.76 -8.55 11.19
C SER A 191 13.68 -8.66 9.97
N TYR A 192 13.13 -9.04 8.81
CA TYR A 192 13.88 -9.06 7.56
C TYR A 192 14.52 -7.69 7.22
N ILE A 193 13.75 -6.60 7.28
CA ILE A 193 14.25 -5.24 7.04
C ILE A 193 15.38 -4.89 8.01
N TYR A 194 15.23 -5.24 9.30
CA TYR A 194 16.25 -4.94 10.32
C TYR A 194 17.54 -5.72 10.08
N ASP A 195 17.44 -7.04 9.88
CA ASP A 195 18.62 -7.90 9.71
C ASP A 195 19.35 -7.65 8.40
N ARG A 196 18.61 -7.25 7.36
CA ARG A 196 19.18 -6.87 6.05
C ARG A 196 19.60 -5.40 5.98
N ASN A 197 19.42 -4.64 7.06
CA ASN A 197 19.67 -3.20 7.15
C ASN A 197 19.08 -2.43 5.94
N LEU A 198 17.82 -2.72 5.62
CA LEU A 198 17.09 -2.06 4.54
C LEU A 198 16.36 -0.82 5.07
N PHE A 199 16.24 0.19 4.22
CA PHE A 199 15.65 1.47 4.56
C PHE A 199 14.45 1.76 3.64
N PRO A 200 13.21 1.58 4.13
CA PRO A 200 12.02 2.02 3.40
C PRO A 200 12.13 3.51 3.04
N GLY A 201 11.78 3.85 1.81
CA GLY A 201 11.93 5.18 1.23
C GLY A 201 13.25 5.38 0.46
N MET A 202 14.27 4.56 0.70
CA MET A 202 15.56 4.68 0.01
C MET A 202 15.57 3.98 -1.35
N ILE A 203 16.61 4.26 -2.13
CA ILE A 203 16.76 3.82 -3.52
C ILE A 203 17.62 2.55 -3.58
N TYR A 204 17.12 1.56 -4.29
CA TYR A 204 17.80 0.30 -4.56
C TYR A 204 17.72 -0.03 -6.05
N LYS A 205 18.68 -0.78 -6.56
CA LYS A 205 18.63 -1.38 -7.90
C LYS A 205 18.71 -2.89 -7.78
N ILE A 206 18.30 -3.59 -8.83
CA ILE A 206 18.53 -5.03 -8.92
C ILE A 206 19.63 -5.26 -9.94
N LYS A 207 20.63 -6.05 -9.56
CA LYS A 207 21.68 -6.54 -10.46
C LYS A 207 21.93 -8.01 -10.16
N ASP A 208 21.84 -8.85 -11.18
CA ASP A 208 22.00 -10.30 -11.06
C ASP A 208 21.09 -10.91 -9.97
N ASN A 209 19.82 -10.46 -9.96
CA ASN A 209 18.80 -10.77 -8.94
C ASN A 209 19.07 -10.25 -7.52
N ASN A 210 20.17 -9.53 -7.28
CA ASN A 210 20.50 -9.01 -5.96
C ASN A 210 19.99 -7.58 -5.78
N LEU A 211 19.39 -7.31 -4.63
CA LEU A 211 18.98 -5.97 -4.21
C LEU A 211 20.19 -5.20 -3.68
N ILE A 212 20.55 -4.09 -4.33
CA ILE A 212 21.76 -3.32 -4.01
C ILE A 212 21.35 -1.86 -3.74
N PRO A 213 21.79 -1.24 -2.63
CA PRO A 213 21.55 0.18 -2.39
C PRO A 213 22.19 1.05 -3.46
N VAL A 214 21.54 2.17 -3.79
CA VAL A 214 22.04 3.14 -4.76
C VAL A 214 22.43 4.41 -4.03
N ASN A 215 23.68 4.83 -4.23
CA ASN A 215 24.16 6.11 -3.72
C ASN A 215 24.03 7.19 -4.79
N LEU A 216 23.39 8.32 -4.45
CA LEU A 216 23.32 9.49 -5.31
C LEU A 216 24.43 10.46 -4.94
N GLU A 217 25.31 10.78 -5.89
CA GLU A 217 26.53 11.55 -5.63
C GLU A 217 26.24 12.90 -4.97
N ASP A 218 25.26 13.65 -5.46
CA ASP A 218 24.90 14.96 -4.90
C ASP A 218 24.33 14.85 -3.47
N SER A 219 23.53 13.82 -3.18
CA SER A 219 23.02 13.56 -1.83
C SER A 219 24.13 13.13 -0.87
N GLU A 220 25.07 12.28 -1.31
CA GLU A 220 26.21 11.87 -0.48
C GLU A 220 27.15 13.05 -0.16
N LYS A 221 27.38 13.97 -1.10
CA LYS A 221 28.11 15.22 -0.80
C LYS A 221 27.44 16.05 0.30
N ALA A 222 26.11 16.16 0.28
CA ALA A 222 25.36 16.86 1.33
C ALA A 222 25.50 16.15 2.69
N ILE A 223 25.49 14.82 2.69
CA ILE A 223 25.69 14.00 3.90
C ILE A 223 27.09 14.21 4.48
N ASP A 224 28.13 14.26 3.63
CA ASP A 224 29.50 14.54 4.08
C ASP A 224 29.58 15.90 4.78
N HIS A 225 28.95 16.94 4.23
CA HIS A 225 28.85 18.26 4.88
C HIS A 225 28.07 18.23 6.21
N ILE A 226 27.07 17.37 6.35
CA ILE A 226 26.38 17.17 7.63
C ILE A 226 27.34 16.51 8.62
N LYS A 227 28.05 15.45 8.21
CA LYS A 227 29.03 14.73 9.05
C LYS A 227 30.15 15.65 9.55
N GLU A 228 30.61 16.59 8.73
CA GLU A 228 31.60 17.60 9.12
C GLU A 228 31.15 18.49 10.30
N LYS A 229 29.84 18.59 10.58
CA LYS A 229 29.33 19.34 11.73
C LYS A 229 29.31 18.53 13.03
N PHE A 230 29.54 17.22 12.95
CA PHE A 230 29.51 16.29 14.08
C PHE A 230 30.86 15.58 14.27
N LYS A 231 31.97 16.34 14.22
CA LYS A 231 33.33 15.77 14.34
C LYS A 231 33.63 15.14 15.69
N ASP A 232 32.98 15.63 16.74
CA ASP A 232 33.15 15.15 18.10
C ASP A 232 32.19 13.99 18.45
N ALA A 233 31.37 13.54 17.50
CA ALA A 233 30.45 12.44 17.71
C ALA A 233 31.19 11.11 17.86
N THR A 234 30.69 10.25 18.74
CA THR A 234 31.16 8.88 18.91
C THR A 234 30.89 8.06 17.64
N PRO A 235 31.61 6.93 17.41
CA PRO A 235 31.37 6.07 16.25
C PRO A 235 29.91 5.61 16.10
N GLN A 236 29.25 5.34 17.23
CA GLN A 236 27.84 4.94 17.26
C GLN A 236 26.91 6.10 16.85
N GLU A 237 27.17 7.31 17.32
CA GLU A 237 26.40 8.49 16.91
C GLU A 237 26.58 8.78 15.42
N VAL A 238 27.78 8.61 14.88
CA VAL A 238 28.06 8.79 13.45
C VAL A 238 27.21 7.85 12.59
N GLU A 239 27.02 6.59 12.99
CA GLU A 239 26.15 5.65 12.28
C GLU A 239 24.69 6.15 12.20
N TYR A 240 24.15 6.64 13.31
CA TYR A 240 22.80 7.19 13.35
C TYR A 240 22.67 8.48 12.55
N ILE A 241 23.65 9.38 12.66
CA ILE A 241 23.71 10.63 11.89
C ILE A 241 23.69 10.32 10.40
N GLU A 242 24.53 9.40 9.94
CA GLU A 242 24.61 9.03 8.53
C GLU A 242 23.29 8.41 8.03
N LYS A 243 22.70 7.51 8.81
CA LYS A 243 21.40 6.88 8.50
C LYS A 243 20.27 7.92 8.39
N TRP A 244 20.18 8.86 9.34
CA TRP A 244 19.13 9.87 9.32
C TRP A 244 19.38 10.94 8.25
N ALA A 245 20.63 11.36 8.04
CA ALA A 245 20.99 12.30 6.97
C ALA A 245 20.59 11.73 5.60
N ARG A 246 20.87 10.45 5.33
CA ARG A 246 20.40 9.78 4.10
C ARG A 246 18.89 9.84 3.92
N LEU A 247 18.12 9.53 4.95
CA LEU A 247 16.65 9.57 4.89
C LEU A 247 16.09 10.98 4.66
N LEU A 248 16.82 12.02 5.05
CA LEU A 248 16.40 13.42 4.93
C LEU A 248 16.85 14.07 3.62
N GLU A 249 18.05 13.74 3.14
CA GLU A 249 18.67 14.37 1.96
C GLU A 249 18.37 13.66 0.64
N TYR A 250 17.96 12.39 0.68
CA TYR A 250 17.59 11.69 -0.54
C TYR A 250 16.26 12.20 -1.10
N PRO A 251 16.15 12.36 -2.43
CA PRO A 251 14.95 12.90 -3.05
C PRO A 251 13.78 11.92 -2.93
N ALA A 252 12.56 12.44 -2.75
CA ALA A 252 11.35 11.67 -2.94
C ALA A 252 10.96 11.66 -4.44
N PRO A 253 10.50 10.54 -5.01
CA PRO A 253 10.08 10.50 -6.39
C PRO A 253 8.72 11.16 -6.57
N LYS A 254 8.39 11.47 -7.83
CA LYS A 254 7.01 11.73 -8.20
C LYS A 254 6.29 10.39 -8.32
N PHE A 255 5.27 10.19 -7.51
CA PHE A 255 4.46 8.97 -7.55
C PHE A 255 3.28 9.13 -8.51
N LYS A 256 3.22 8.27 -9.53
CA LYS A 256 1.99 8.07 -10.32
C LYS A 256 0.90 7.47 -9.42
N ARG A 257 -0.21 8.17 -9.24
CA ARG A 257 -1.24 7.80 -8.26
C ARG A 257 -2.62 8.27 -8.68
N ALA A 258 -3.63 7.60 -8.15
CA ALA A 258 -5.03 8.00 -8.31
C ALA A 258 -5.78 7.94 -6.97
N ALA A 259 -6.57 8.97 -6.69
CA ALA A 259 -7.61 8.95 -5.69
C ALA A 259 -8.89 8.35 -6.29
N ILE A 260 -9.59 7.53 -5.51
CA ILE A 260 -10.87 6.91 -5.88
C ILE A 260 -11.85 7.03 -4.73
N ASP A 261 -13.09 7.32 -5.09
CA ASP A 261 -14.26 7.37 -4.21
C ASP A 261 -15.45 6.69 -4.90
N ILE A 262 -16.33 6.04 -4.13
CA ILE A 262 -17.50 5.32 -4.64
C ILE A 262 -18.80 5.82 -4.02
N GLU A 263 -19.87 5.80 -4.82
CA GLU A 263 -21.23 5.93 -4.33
C GLU A 263 -22.02 4.65 -4.51
N VAL A 264 -22.70 4.26 -3.44
CA VAL A 264 -23.50 3.05 -3.36
C VAL A 264 -24.96 3.44 -3.16
N LEU A 265 -25.85 2.83 -3.95
CA LEU A 265 -27.28 3.02 -3.76
C LEU A 265 -27.70 2.50 -2.38
N SER A 266 -28.29 3.34 -1.54
CA SER A 266 -28.90 2.88 -0.29
C SER A 266 -30.42 2.99 -0.38
N PRO A 267 -31.18 1.91 -0.10
CA PRO A 267 -32.64 1.97 -0.08
C PRO A 267 -33.16 2.85 1.06
N ILE A 268 -32.37 3.02 2.12
CA ILE A 268 -32.70 3.86 3.29
C ILE A 268 -31.57 4.89 3.44
N SER A 269 -31.87 6.17 3.21
CA SER A 269 -30.87 7.23 3.18
C SER A 269 -30.07 7.41 4.46
N THR A 270 -30.62 7.03 5.61
CA THR A 270 -29.94 7.12 6.91
C THR A 270 -29.05 5.91 7.22
N ARG A 271 -29.06 4.88 6.37
CA ARG A 271 -28.32 3.64 6.61
C ARG A 271 -27.12 3.55 5.67
N ILE A 272 -25.93 3.50 6.27
CA ILE A 272 -24.69 3.20 5.56
C ILE A 272 -24.73 1.72 5.12
N PRO A 273 -24.52 1.41 3.82
CA PRO A 273 -24.42 0.04 3.34
C PRO A 273 -23.33 -0.76 4.07
N ASP A 274 -23.54 -2.06 4.28
CA ASP A 274 -22.51 -2.92 4.88
C ASP A 274 -21.50 -3.36 3.80
N PRO A 275 -20.23 -2.91 3.85
CA PRO A 275 -19.22 -3.21 2.83
C PRO A 275 -18.77 -4.67 2.82
N ARG A 276 -19.04 -5.43 3.90
CA ARG A 276 -18.76 -6.87 3.93
C ARG A 276 -19.84 -7.66 3.20
N LYS A 277 -21.09 -7.20 3.26
CA LYS A 277 -22.22 -7.81 2.53
C LYS A 277 -22.28 -7.34 1.08
N ALA A 278 -21.97 -6.06 0.84
CA ALA A 278 -21.99 -5.43 -0.48
C ALA A 278 -23.27 -5.75 -1.29
N ALA A 279 -24.43 -5.61 -0.62
CA ALA A 279 -25.71 -6.05 -1.14
C ALA A 279 -26.29 -5.11 -2.21
N ASN A 280 -25.97 -3.82 -2.13
CA ASN A 280 -26.55 -2.80 -3.00
C ASN A 280 -25.62 -2.44 -4.18
N PRO A 281 -26.16 -1.93 -5.29
CA PRO A 281 -25.35 -1.52 -6.45
C PRO A 281 -24.42 -0.34 -6.17
N VAL A 282 -23.20 -0.41 -6.72
CA VAL A 282 -22.33 0.75 -6.93
C VAL A 282 -22.90 1.55 -8.10
N ILE A 283 -23.20 2.83 -7.85
CA ILE A 283 -23.87 3.70 -8.83
C ILE A 283 -22.96 4.76 -9.43
N CYS A 284 -21.87 5.10 -8.74
CA CYS A 284 -20.87 6.05 -9.19
C CYS A 284 -19.50 5.61 -8.66
N VAL A 285 -18.46 5.80 -9.47
CA VAL A 285 -17.08 5.77 -9.02
C VAL A 285 -16.36 6.94 -9.66
N SER A 286 -15.66 7.73 -8.87
CA SER A 286 -14.82 8.82 -9.35
C SER A 286 -13.35 8.47 -9.23
N VAL A 287 -12.54 9.06 -10.13
CA VAL A 287 -11.09 8.92 -10.15
C VAL A 287 -10.48 10.28 -10.40
N TYR A 288 -9.55 10.68 -9.52
CA TYR A 288 -8.72 11.87 -9.67
C TYR A 288 -7.24 11.51 -9.58
N SER A 289 -6.48 11.72 -10.65
CA SER A 289 -5.11 11.21 -10.76
C SER A 289 -4.02 12.29 -10.83
N SER A 290 -2.79 11.87 -10.56
CA SER A 290 -1.61 12.74 -10.60
C SER A 290 -1.25 13.27 -12.00
N ASP A 291 -1.69 12.61 -13.06
CA ASP A 291 -1.57 13.05 -14.45
C ASP A 291 -2.77 13.94 -14.88
N LYS A 292 -3.58 14.39 -13.90
CA LYS A 292 -4.71 15.33 -14.05
C LYS A 292 -5.92 14.74 -14.78
N GLN A 293 -6.02 13.41 -14.87
CA GLN A 293 -7.25 12.75 -15.32
C GLN A 293 -8.34 12.93 -14.26
N LYS A 294 -9.55 13.29 -14.73
CA LYS A 294 -10.77 13.34 -13.93
C LYS A 294 -11.78 12.45 -14.63
N LYS A 295 -12.14 11.34 -14.01
CA LYS A 295 -13.05 10.38 -14.62
C LYS A 295 -14.15 9.98 -13.65
N VAL A 296 -15.37 9.87 -14.16
CA VAL A 296 -16.54 9.41 -13.40
C VAL A 296 -17.21 8.28 -14.16
N LEU A 297 -17.33 7.12 -13.52
CA LEU A 297 -17.98 5.93 -14.05
C LEU A 297 -19.36 5.81 -13.42
N ILE A 298 -20.43 5.82 -14.21
CA ILE A 298 -21.81 5.91 -13.72
C ILE A 298 -22.64 4.72 -14.18
N LEU A 299 -23.37 4.10 -13.26
CA LEU A 299 -24.38 3.10 -13.59
C LEU A 299 -25.68 3.78 -14.05
N LYS A 300 -26.16 3.46 -15.24
CA LYS A 300 -27.46 3.93 -15.72
C LYS A 300 -28.59 3.24 -14.94
N ARG A 301 -29.50 4.06 -14.45
CA ARG A 301 -30.70 3.69 -13.70
C ARG A 301 -31.93 4.22 -14.42
N GLN A 302 -33.00 3.42 -14.43
CA GLN A 302 -34.26 3.80 -15.07
C GLN A 302 -34.87 5.03 -14.37
N GLY A 303 -35.38 5.99 -15.15
CA GLY A 303 -36.06 7.18 -14.63
C GLY A 303 -35.16 8.31 -14.10
N VAL A 304 -33.83 8.13 -14.08
CA VAL A 304 -32.89 9.17 -13.65
C VAL A 304 -32.54 10.10 -14.81
N ARG A 305 -32.66 11.41 -14.58
CA ARG A 305 -32.34 12.46 -15.56
C ARG A 305 -30.83 12.75 -15.57
N PHE A 306 -30.32 13.25 -16.71
CA PHE A 306 -28.92 13.68 -16.82
C PHE A 306 -28.58 14.89 -15.94
N GLY A 307 -29.48 15.88 -15.85
CA GLY A 307 -29.21 17.14 -15.15
C GLY A 307 -28.29 18.07 -15.95
N ASN A 308 -27.94 19.22 -15.37
CA ASN A 308 -27.19 20.30 -16.02
C ASN A 308 -26.08 20.91 -15.14
N GLU A 309 -25.62 20.18 -14.11
CA GLU A 309 -24.54 20.64 -13.25
C GLU A 309 -23.24 20.87 -14.01
N LYS A 310 -22.53 21.95 -13.68
CA LYS A 310 -21.23 22.26 -14.27
C LYS A 310 -20.15 21.46 -13.55
N LEU A 311 -19.66 20.42 -14.23
CA LEU A 311 -18.54 19.63 -13.75
C LEU A 311 -17.22 20.41 -13.85
N PRO A 312 -16.21 20.03 -13.05
CA PRO A 312 -14.86 20.52 -13.22
C PRO A 312 -14.38 20.37 -14.67
N ALA A 313 -13.57 21.30 -15.15
CA ALA A 313 -13.03 21.23 -16.50
C ALA A 313 -12.26 19.91 -16.72
N ASN A 314 -12.45 19.33 -17.91
CA ASN A 314 -11.85 18.07 -18.38
C ASN A 314 -12.31 16.81 -17.61
N THR A 315 -13.46 16.84 -16.94
CA THR A 315 -14.08 15.63 -16.39
C THR A 315 -14.70 14.77 -17.49
N GLU A 316 -14.20 13.54 -17.65
CA GLU A 316 -14.78 12.53 -18.54
C GLU A 316 -15.82 11.71 -17.77
N ILE A 317 -17.02 11.55 -18.36
CA ILE A 317 -18.05 10.67 -17.79
C ILE A 317 -18.22 9.47 -18.72
N GLU A 318 -18.18 8.28 -18.14
CA GLU A 318 -18.50 7.04 -18.84
C GLU A 318 -19.71 6.36 -18.19
N TYR A 319 -20.70 6.02 -19.00
CA TYR A 319 -21.95 5.42 -18.53
C TYR A 319 -22.01 3.93 -18.85
N PHE A 320 -22.41 3.14 -17.86
CA PHE A 320 -22.53 1.69 -17.95
C PHE A 320 -23.99 1.25 -17.79
N GLN A 321 -24.44 0.28 -18.60
CA GLN A 321 -25.78 -0.32 -18.45
C GLN A 321 -25.80 -1.40 -17.38
N GLU A 322 -24.68 -2.11 -17.20
CA GLU A 322 -24.54 -3.21 -16.26
C GLU A 322 -23.45 -2.90 -15.23
N GLU A 323 -23.75 -3.15 -13.96
CA GLU A 323 -22.82 -2.91 -12.85
C GLU A 323 -21.54 -3.74 -12.97
N LYS A 324 -21.63 -4.97 -13.48
CA LYS A 324 -20.46 -5.83 -13.71
C LYS A 324 -19.44 -5.15 -14.63
N ASN A 325 -19.90 -4.50 -15.70
CA ASN A 325 -19.03 -3.80 -16.64
C ASN A 325 -18.43 -2.53 -16.03
N LEU A 326 -19.19 -1.82 -15.18
CA LEU A 326 -18.68 -0.71 -14.38
C LEU A 326 -17.52 -1.17 -13.48
N LEU A 327 -17.71 -2.24 -12.70
CA LEU A 327 -16.68 -2.74 -11.79
C LEU A 327 -15.43 -3.23 -12.52
N VAL A 328 -15.59 -3.90 -13.67
CA VAL A 328 -14.45 -4.29 -14.51
C VAL A 328 -13.70 -3.06 -15.03
N ALA A 329 -14.40 -1.99 -15.42
CA ALA A 329 -13.76 -0.74 -15.81
C ALA A 329 -13.01 -0.08 -14.63
N VAL A 330 -13.60 -0.06 -13.43
CA VAL A 330 -12.91 0.40 -12.21
C VAL A 330 -11.61 -0.37 -11.98
N PHE A 331 -11.64 -1.70 -12.08
CA PHE A 331 -10.45 -2.52 -11.87
C PHE A 331 -9.34 -2.27 -12.90
N LYS A 332 -9.71 -2.01 -14.16
CA LYS A 332 -8.78 -1.56 -15.19
C LYS A 332 -8.11 -0.24 -14.80
N PHE A 333 -8.88 0.75 -14.33
CA PHE A 333 -8.31 2.00 -13.84
C PHE A 333 -7.37 1.78 -12.67
N LEU A 334 -7.75 0.95 -11.70
CA LEU A 334 -6.85 0.64 -10.58
C LEU A 334 -5.48 0.14 -11.10
N TRP A 335 -5.46 -0.80 -12.05
CA TRP A 335 -4.21 -1.36 -12.59
C TRP A 335 -3.26 -0.33 -13.22
N GLU A 336 -3.78 0.78 -13.72
CA GLU A 336 -2.96 1.82 -14.38
C GLU A 336 -2.12 2.66 -13.40
N TYR A 337 -2.48 2.63 -12.10
CA TYR A 337 -1.86 3.48 -11.08
C TYR A 337 -1.23 2.64 -9.96
N PRO A 338 0.10 2.66 -9.79
CA PRO A 338 0.78 1.86 -8.76
C PRO A 338 0.39 2.22 -7.33
N PHE A 339 -0.09 3.45 -7.11
CA PHE A 339 -0.61 3.93 -5.83
C PHE A 339 -2.07 4.33 -5.95
N ILE A 340 -2.92 3.71 -5.15
CA ILE A 340 -4.33 4.07 -5.02
C ILE A 340 -4.55 4.71 -3.66
N ILE A 341 -5.18 5.88 -3.67
CA ILE A 341 -5.49 6.67 -2.50
C ILE A 341 -7.00 6.64 -2.30
N THR A 342 -7.42 6.44 -1.05
CA THR A 342 -8.84 6.51 -0.68
C THR A 342 -8.98 7.31 0.61
N TYR A 343 -10.22 7.64 0.97
CA TYR A 343 -10.56 8.11 2.30
C TYR A 343 -11.54 7.13 2.93
N ASN A 344 -11.07 6.30 3.87
CA ASN A 344 -11.83 5.20 4.49
C ASN A 344 -12.04 3.96 3.57
N GLY A 345 -11.20 3.79 2.53
CA GLY A 345 -11.32 2.67 1.61
C GLY A 345 -10.92 1.30 2.18
N ASP A 346 -10.14 1.24 3.27
CA ASP A 346 -9.86 -0.03 3.97
C ASP A 346 -11.14 -0.62 4.58
N ASP A 347 -12.01 0.24 5.10
CA ASP A 347 -13.24 -0.14 5.78
C ASP A 347 -14.46 -0.11 4.84
N PHE A 348 -14.46 0.74 3.81
CA PHE A 348 -15.59 0.90 2.89
C PHE A 348 -15.23 0.65 1.42
N ASP A 349 -14.67 1.60 0.68
CA ASP A 349 -14.62 1.63 -0.80
C ASP A 349 -14.04 0.36 -1.44
N LEU A 350 -12.75 0.08 -1.21
CA LEU A 350 -12.09 -1.07 -1.83
C LEU A 350 -12.67 -2.39 -1.33
N ARG A 351 -13.10 -2.43 -0.05
CA ARG A 351 -13.76 -3.60 0.53
C ARG A 351 -15.11 -3.86 -0.16
N TYR A 352 -15.89 -2.81 -0.37
CA TYR A 352 -17.19 -2.85 -1.02
C TYR A 352 -17.04 -3.31 -2.46
N LEU A 353 -16.12 -2.69 -3.22
CA LEU A 353 -15.83 -3.05 -4.62
C LEU A 353 -15.43 -4.52 -4.75
N ALA A 354 -14.52 -5.02 -3.92
CA ALA A 354 -14.09 -6.40 -3.94
C ALA A 354 -15.23 -7.38 -3.62
N ASN A 355 -16.00 -7.13 -2.55
CA ASN A 355 -17.10 -8.01 -2.16
C ASN A 355 -18.26 -7.95 -3.16
N ARG A 356 -18.57 -6.76 -3.70
CA ARG A 356 -19.59 -6.58 -4.74
C ARG A 356 -19.23 -7.33 -6.02
N ALA A 357 -17.97 -7.24 -6.46
CA ALA A 357 -17.47 -7.98 -7.61
C ALA A 357 -17.61 -9.50 -7.42
N ASN A 358 -17.28 -10.02 -6.24
CA ASN A 358 -17.50 -11.43 -5.92
C ASN A 358 -19.00 -11.80 -5.96
N ASN A 359 -19.89 -10.97 -5.40
CA ASN A 359 -21.34 -11.21 -5.43
C ASN A 359 -21.92 -11.24 -6.86
N LEU A 360 -21.30 -10.52 -7.79
CA LEU A 360 -21.68 -10.46 -9.21
C LEU A 360 -20.96 -11.52 -10.08
N GLY A 361 -20.19 -12.42 -9.47
CA GLY A 361 -19.48 -13.49 -10.17
C GLY A 361 -18.36 -12.99 -11.09
N ILE A 362 -17.65 -11.93 -10.70
CA ILE A 362 -16.36 -11.56 -11.32
C ILE A 362 -15.29 -12.50 -10.77
N SER A 363 -14.40 -13.00 -11.64
CA SER A 363 -13.38 -13.96 -11.24
C SER A 363 -12.41 -13.35 -10.23
N ARG A 364 -11.94 -14.14 -9.26
CA ARG A 364 -11.03 -13.64 -8.21
C ARG A 364 -9.72 -13.14 -8.77
N GLU A 365 -9.28 -13.67 -9.91
CA GLU A 365 -8.07 -13.29 -10.64
C GLU A 365 -8.20 -11.86 -11.18
N GLU A 366 -9.38 -11.49 -11.66
CA GLU A 366 -9.72 -10.17 -12.23
C GLU A 366 -9.90 -9.09 -11.15
N ILE A 367 -10.07 -9.46 -9.88
CA ILE A 367 -10.21 -8.49 -8.78
C ILE A 367 -8.81 -8.06 -8.30
N PRO A 368 -8.35 -6.81 -8.49
CA PRO A 368 -7.04 -6.33 -8.05
C PRO A 368 -6.87 -6.22 -6.53
N ILE A 369 -7.98 -6.25 -5.81
CA ILE A 369 -8.05 -5.90 -4.40
C ILE A 369 -7.96 -7.17 -3.56
N VAL A 370 -7.07 -7.13 -2.56
CA VAL A 370 -6.88 -8.18 -1.57
C VAL A 370 -7.44 -7.70 -0.24
N VAL A 371 -8.62 -8.20 0.11
CA VAL A 371 -9.28 -7.87 1.38
C VAL A 371 -8.63 -8.64 2.52
N ARG A 372 -8.18 -7.93 3.56
CA ARG A 372 -7.73 -8.49 4.84
C ARG A 372 -8.69 -8.05 5.95
N GLN A 373 -8.42 -8.52 7.18
CA GLN A 373 -9.30 -8.28 8.33
C GLN A 373 -9.51 -6.78 8.63
N ARG A 374 -8.47 -5.96 8.50
CA ARG A 374 -8.50 -4.52 8.83
C ARG A 374 -8.02 -3.58 7.72
N VAL A 375 -7.53 -4.14 6.61
CA VAL A 375 -6.95 -3.38 5.51
C VAL A 375 -7.34 -4.00 4.18
N CYS A 376 -7.32 -3.20 3.12
CA CYS A 376 -7.39 -3.62 1.74
C CYS A 376 -6.03 -3.36 1.08
N LEU A 377 -5.48 -4.36 0.40
CA LEU A 377 -4.22 -4.26 -0.33
C LEU A 377 -4.48 -4.38 -1.83
N LEU A 378 -3.48 -4.04 -2.65
CA LEU A 378 -3.51 -4.28 -4.09
C LEU A 378 -2.54 -5.39 -4.45
N LYS A 379 -2.94 -6.26 -5.39
CA LYS A 379 -2.10 -7.35 -5.91
C LYS A 379 -0.83 -6.83 -6.60
N TYR A 380 -0.87 -5.64 -7.16
CA TYR A 380 0.18 -5.07 -8.01
C TYR A 380 0.84 -3.82 -7.43
N GLY A 381 0.24 -3.21 -6.41
CA GLY A 381 0.60 -1.85 -6.00
C GLY A 381 0.48 -1.62 -4.50
N VAL A 382 0.32 -0.35 -4.13
CA VAL A 382 0.17 0.11 -2.75
C VAL A 382 -1.15 0.88 -2.62
N HIS A 383 -1.93 0.52 -1.62
CA HIS A 383 -3.12 1.26 -1.21
C HIS A 383 -2.76 2.15 -0.02
N ILE A 384 -3.18 3.41 -0.06
CA ILE A 384 -3.01 4.38 1.02
C ILE A 384 -4.39 4.90 1.43
N ASP A 385 -4.83 4.53 2.62
CA ASP A 385 -6.05 5.08 3.20
C ASP A 385 -5.74 6.36 4.00
N LEU A 386 -6.17 7.51 3.48
CA LEU A 386 -5.95 8.80 4.11
C LEU A 386 -6.73 8.98 5.40
N TYR A 387 -7.87 8.30 5.59
CA TYR A 387 -8.58 8.33 6.86
C TYR A 387 -7.67 7.81 7.98
N ARG A 388 -6.98 6.69 7.75
CA ARG A 388 -6.02 6.12 8.71
C ARG A 388 -4.83 7.06 8.97
N PHE A 389 -4.37 7.75 7.93
CA PHE A 389 -3.29 8.73 8.03
C PHE A 389 -3.69 9.95 8.88
N PHE A 390 -4.80 10.61 8.56
CA PHE A 390 -5.26 11.79 9.30
C PHE A 390 -5.82 11.46 10.68
N PHE A 391 -6.27 10.21 10.91
CA PHE A 391 -6.64 9.72 12.23
C PHE A 391 -5.44 9.59 13.19
N ASN A 392 -4.23 9.45 12.66
CA ASN A 392 -3.04 9.34 13.48
C ASN A 392 -2.84 10.62 14.32
N ARG A 393 -2.79 10.48 15.65
CA ARG A 393 -2.66 11.60 16.58
C ARG A 393 -1.40 12.42 16.35
N SER A 394 -0.27 11.78 16.04
CA SER A 394 0.99 12.47 15.79
C SER A 394 0.93 13.30 14.50
N ILE A 395 0.30 12.77 13.45
CA ILE A 395 0.05 13.51 12.21
C ILE A 395 -0.85 14.72 12.49
N LYS A 396 -1.96 14.50 13.19
CA LYS A 396 -2.90 15.56 13.56
C LYS A 396 -2.25 16.68 14.38
N ILE A 397 -1.53 16.32 15.43
CA ILE A 397 -1.01 17.27 16.41
C ILE A 397 0.27 17.93 15.90
N TYR A 398 1.26 17.16 15.44
CA TYR A 398 2.59 17.69 15.16
C TYR A 398 2.74 18.14 13.71
N ALA A 399 2.27 17.34 12.75
CA ALA A 399 2.40 17.70 11.33
C ALA A 399 1.39 18.81 10.94
N PHE A 400 0.15 18.71 11.40
CA PHE A 400 -0.92 19.64 11.03
C PHE A 400 -1.39 20.56 12.16
N LYS A 401 -0.70 20.60 13.30
CA LYS A 401 -0.94 21.57 14.39
C LYS A 401 -2.39 21.64 14.86
N ASN A 402 -3.08 20.50 14.92
CA ASN A 402 -4.51 20.38 15.27
C ASN A 402 -5.46 21.25 14.41
N ARG A 403 -5.14 21.49 13.13
CA ARG A 403 -5.99 22.28 12.22
C ARG A 403 -7.40 21.72 12.01
N TYR A 404 -7.57 20.41 12.09
CA TYR A 404 -8.88 19.75 11.96
C TYR A 404 -9.34 19.16 13.30
N LYS A 405 -10.63 19.34 13.62
CA LYS A 405 -11.23 18.79 14.86
C LYS A 405 -11.66 17.34 14.67
N ASN A 406 -12.50 17.06 13.68
CA ASN A 406 -12.88 15.70 13.31
C ASN A 406 -12.05 15.20 12.12
N VAL A 407 -12.09 13.89 11.90
CA VAL A 407 -11.37 13.18 10.85
C VAL A 407 -12.28 12.83 9.67
N SER A 408 -13.41 13.51 9.52
CA SER A 408 -14.24 13.39 8.31
C SER A 408 -13.49 13.99 7.11
N LEU A 409 -13.79 13.50 5.91
CA LEU A 409 -13.23 14.04 4.68
C LEU A 409 -13.48 15.55 4.57
N ASP A 410 -14.70 15.99 4.92
CA ASP A 410 -15.09 17.40 4.88
C ASP A 410 -14.28 18.28 5.85
N ASP A 411 -14.17 17.89 7.13
CA ASP A 411 -13.42 18.67 8.12
C ASP A 411 -11.93 18.77 7.74
N VAL A 412 -11.35 17.66 7.27
CA VAL A 412 -9.95 17.63 6.85
C VAL A 412 -9.74 18.43 5.56
N GLY A 413 -10.61 18.25 4.56
CA GLY A 413 -10.58 19.00 3.30
C GLY A 413 -10.65 20.51 3.54
N LYS A 414 -11.60 20.95 4.36
CA LYS A 414 -11.76 22.36 4.73
C LYS A 414 -10.53 22.91 5.46
N ALA A 415 -10.04 22.18 6.46
CA ALA A 415 -8.96 22.65 7.32
C ALA A 415 -7.58 22.65 6.65
N ILE A 416 -7.32 21.70 5.74
CA ILE A 416 -6.00 21.50 5.15
C ILE A 416 -5.87 22.13 3.77
N ILE A 417 -6.89 21.98 2.91
CA ILE A 417 -6.86 22.44 1.52
C ILE A 417 -7.93 23.49 1.19
N GLY A 418 -8.77 23.88 2.17
CA GLY A 418 -9.80 24.91 1.99
C GLY A 418 -10.96 24.48 1.08
N ILE A 419 -11.18 23.18 0.91
CA ILE A 419 -12.22 22.62 0.04
C ILE A 419 -13.21 21.82 0.90
N GLU A 420 -14.48 22.18 0.81
CA GLU A 420 -15.60 21.50 1.46
C GLU A 420 -16.26 20.51 0.50
N LYS A 421 -16.91 19.49 1.06
CA LYS A 421 -17.80 18.61 0.32
C LYS A 421 -19.00 19.40 -0.22
N ILE A 422 -19.58 18.91 -1.31
CA ILE A 422 -20.84 19.47 -1.82
C ILE A 422 -21.97 19.02 -0.89
N PRO A 423 -22.71 19.94 -0.25
CA PRO A 423 -23.84 19.56 0.59
C PRO A 423 -24.95 18.97 -0.27
N LEU A 424 -25.49 17.83 0.15
CA LEU A 424 -26.62 17.17 -0.51
C LEU A 424 -27.90 17.39 0.29
N GLU A 425 -28.89 18.01 -0.35
CA GLU A 425 -30.25 18.14 0.19
C GLU A 425 -31.14 16.94 -0.15
N LYS A 426 -30.72 16.14 -1.15
CA LYS A 426 -31.46 14.99 -1.70
C LYS A 426 -30.75 13.69 -1.37
N LYS A 427 -31.48 12.57 -1.47
CA LYS A 427 -30.92 11.22 -1.39
C LYS A 427 -30.19 10.89 -2.69
N PHE A 428 -29.20 9.99 -2.63
CA PHE A 428 -28.49 9.49 -3.82
C PHE A 428 -29.41 8.82 -4.88
N SER A 429 -30.58 8.32 -4.48
CA SER A 429 -31.61 7.81 -5.40
C SER A 429 -32.20 8.91 -6.30
N ASP A 430 -32.22 10.15 -5.81
CA ASP A 430 -32.98 11.26 -6.39
C ASP A 430 -32.07 12.25 -7.13
N LEU A 431 -30.75 12.09 -7.02
CA LEU A 431 -29.76 12.87 -7.76
C LEU A 431 -29.81 12.55 -9.26
N THR A 432 -29.74 13.60 -10.07
CA THR A 432 -29.41 13.49 -11.50
C THR A 432 -27.99 12.96 -11.68
N TYR A 433 -27.67 12.47 -12.88
CA TYR A 433 -26.32 11.99 -13.16
C TYR A 433 -25.26 13.08 -13.00
N SER A 434 -25.56 14.31 -13.38
CA SER A 434 -24.63 15.44 -13.27
C SER A 434 -24.38 15.85 -11.81
N GLU A 435 -25.41 15.85 -10.94
CA GLU A 435 -25.26 16.09 -9.50
C GLU A 435 -24.43 14.99 -8.84
N LEU A 436 -24.74 13.72 -9.13
CA LEU A 436 -24.01 12.57 -8.61
C LEU A 436 -22.53 12.58 -9.04
N ALA A 437 -22.28 12.90 -10.31
CA ALA A 437 -20.92 13.00 -10.83
C ALA A 437 -20.13 14.13 -10.17
N ASN A 438 -20.74 15.30 -10.01
CA ASN A 438 -20.10 16.46 -9.40
C ASN A 438 -19.78 16.23 -7.92
N TYR A 439 -20.69 15.57 -7.20
CA TYR A 439 -20.49 15.19 -5.80
C TYR A 439 -19.34 14.19 -5.66
N CYS A 440 -19.37 13.08 -6.40
CA CYS A 440 -18.36 12.02 -6.26
C CYS A 440 -16.97 12.51 -6.69
N ILE A 441 -16.83 13.26 -7.79
CA ILE A 441 -15.53 13.80 -8.21
C ILE A 441 -14.99 14.92 -7.29
N ARG A 442 -15.84 15.49 -6.43
CA ARG A 442 -15.40 16.44 -5.39
C ARG A 442 -14.72 15.69 -4.23
N ASP A 443 -15.16 14.47 -3.94
CA ASP A 443 -14.65 13.65 -2.85
C ASP A 443 -13.29 13.00 -3.18
N SER A 444 -13.06 12.65 -4.45
CA SER A 444 -11.74 12.27 -4.99
C SER A 444 -10.81 13.48 -5.15
#